data_AF-A0A6N3B796-F1
#
_entry.id   AF-A0A6N3B796-F1
#
_cell.length_a   1.000
_cell.length_b   1.000
_cell.length_c   1.000
_cell.angle_alpha   90.00
_cell.angle_beta   90.00
_cell.angle_gamma   90.00
#
_symmetry.space_group_name_H-M   'P 1'
#
loop_
_entity.id
_entity.type
_entity.pdbx_description
1 polymer ?
#
loop_
_entity_poly.entity_id
_entity_poly.type
_entity_poly.pdbx_seq_one_letter_code
_entity_poly.pdbx_strand_id
1 'polypeptide(L)'
;MEQALRREIREELGEALEIVSVTPWAFRDDIRVKTYADGTTEEIYMIYLIFDCMSANRDVTFNEEFQEIAWVNPETLKDLDLNEATRMTFAQKGLL
;
A
#
# COMPACT_ATOMS: atom_id res chain seq x y z
N MET A 1 -3.05 -1.18 15.88
CA MET A 1 -2.30 -1.28 14.61
C MET A 1 -3.13 -1.99 13.55
N GLU A 2 -3.48 -3.27 13.71
CA GLU A 2 -4.33 -3.98 12.73
C GLU A 2 -5.71 -3.33 12.48
N GLN A 3 -6.37 -2.80 13.51
CA GLN A 3 -7.66 -2.10 13.33
C GLN A 3 -7.54 -0.88 12.40
N ALA A 4 -6.43 -0.15 12.46
CA ALA A 4 -6.18 0.96 11.57
C ALA A 4 -5.98 0.45 10.13
N LEU A 5 -5.13 -0.57 9.94
CA LEU A 5 -4.94 -1.20 8.62
C LEU A 5 -6.26 -1.69 8.01
N ARG A 6 -7.12 -2.35 8.79
CA ARG A 6 -8.43 -2.82 8.32
C ARG A 6 -9.39 -1.68 7.98
N ARG A 7 -9.26 -0.54 8.66
CA ARG A 7 -10.02 0.67 8.32
C ARG A 7 -9.53 1.25 7.00
N GLU A 8 -8.21 1.42 6.83
CA GLU A 8 -7.62 1.89 5.57
C GLU A 8 -8.02 0.99 4.39
N ILE A 9 -7.89 -0.33 4.51
CA ILE A 9 -8.33 -1.28 3.47
C ILE A 9 -9.80 -1.07 3.09
N ARG A 10 -10.68 -0.82 4.07
CA ARG A 10 -12.09 -0.57 3.80
C ARG A 10 -12.33 0.73 3.07
N GLU A 11 -11.66 1.80 3.49
CA GLU A 11 -11.79 3.14 2.94
C GLU A 11 -11.19 3.21 1.52
N GLU A 12 -10.05 2.57 1.29
CA GLU A 12 -9.31 2.61 0.04
C GLU A 12 -9.73 1.55 -0.97
N LEU A 13 -10.14 0.34 -0.53
CA LEU A 13 -10.41 -0.83 -1.39
C LEU A 13 -11.85 -1.37 -1.27
N GLY A 14 -12.65 -0.81 -0.38
CA GLY A 14 -14.07 -1.14 -0.21
C GLY A 14 -14.36 -2.29 0.78
N GLU A 15 -15.62 -2.37 1.20
CA GLU A 15 -16.09 -3.36 2.19
C GLU A 15 -16.17 -4.80 1.68
N ALA A 16 -16.20 -4.99 0.36
CA ALA A 16 -16.34 -6.30 -0.27
C ALA A 16 -15.05 -7.13 -0.22
N LEU A 17 -13.88 -6.51 -0.01
CA LEU A 17 -12.61 -7.22 0.05
C LEU A 17 -12.46 -7.96 1.39
N GLU A 18 -12.43 -9.28 1.33
CA GLU A 18 -12.39 -10.13 2.52
C GLU A 18 -10.96 -10.48 2.93
N ILE A 19 -10.40 -9.78 3.91
CA ILE A 19 -9.05 -10.06 4.45
C ILE A 19 -9.11 -11.15 5.53
N VAL A 20 -8.64 -12.36 5.18
CA VAL A 20 -8.64 -13.55 6.02
C VAL A 20 -7.39 -13.72 6.88
N SER A 21 -6.29 -13.07 6.53
CA SER A 21 -5.07 -13.06 7.36
C SER A 21 -4.35 -11.72 7.28
N VAL A 22 -3.80 -11.29 8.42
CA VAL A 22 -2.95 -10.10 8.57
C VAL A 22 -1.81 -10.47 9.51
N THR A 23 -0.57 -10.39 9.01
CA THR A 23 0.63 -10.71 9.79
C THR A 23 1.63 -9.56 9.69
N PRO A 24 2.12 -8.99 10.81
CA PRO A 24 3.20 -8.00 10.76
C PRO A 24 4.43 -8.61 10.08
N TRP A 25 5.02 -7.88 9.13
CA TRP A 25 6.17 -8.37 8.38
C TRP A 25 7.42 -7.53 8.62
N ALA A 26 7.36 -6.23 8.34
CA ALA A 26 8.51 -5.34 8.40
C ALA A 26 8.10 -3.93 8.84
N PHE A 27 9.07 -3.14 9.27
CA PHE A 27 8.89 -1.72 9.48
C PHE A 27 10.14 -0.95 9.02
N ARG A 28 9.96 0.32 8.68
CA ARG A 28 11.06 1.25 8.38
C ARG A 28 10.58 2.68 8.56
N ASP A 29 11.51 3.60 8.74
CA ASP A 29 11.28 5.03 8.68
C ASP A 29 11.53 5.58 7.26
N ASP A 30 10.96 6.76 7.00
CA ASP A 30 11.17 7.53 5.77
C ASP A 30 10.90 9.02 6.02
N ILE A 31 11.49 9.90 5.20
CA ILE A 31 11.19 11.33 5.18
C ILE A 31 10.61 11.67 3.82
N ARG A 32 9.37 12.16 3.79
CA ARG A 32 8.71 12.59 2.56
C ARG A 32 8.44 14.08 2.56
N VAL A 33 8.70 14.71 1.42
CA VAL A 33 8.25 16.08 1.18
C VAL A 33 6.85 16.05 0.58
N LYS A 34 5.83 16.44 1.34
CA LYS A 34 4.46 16.58 0.86
C LYS A 34 4.27 17.99 0.32
N THR A 35 3.75 18.10 -0.91
CA THR A 35 3.33 19.39 -1.49
C THR A 35 1.82 19.53 -1.33
N TYR A 36 1.37 20.63 -0.74
CA TYR A 36 -0.04 20.95 -0.54
C TYR A 36 -0.64 21.67 -1.75
N ALA A 37 -1.97 21.76 -1.79
CA ALA A 37 -2.70 22.39 -2.90
C ALA A 37 -2.38 23.89 -3.07
N ASP A 38 -1.91 24.56 -2.01
CA ASP A 38 -1.46 25.96 -2.04
C ASP A 38 0.00 26.12 -2.49
N GLY A 39 0.67 25.02 -2.84
CA GLY A 39 2.06 24.98 -3.28
C GLY A 39 3.08 24.96 -2.14
N THR A 40 2.65 24.97 -0.88
CA THR A 40 3.57 24.83 0.25
C THR A 40 4.08 23.39 0.37
N THR A 41 5.26 23.23 0.98
CA THR A 41 5.87 21.92 1.19
C THR A 41 6.16 21.67 2.66
N GLU A 42 5.98 20.44 3.11
CA GLU A 42 6.31 20.01 4.46
C GLU A 42 7.09 18.70 4.43
N GLU A 43 8.14 18.62 5.26
CA GLU A 43 8.82 17.36 5.52
C GLU A 43 8.04 16.57 6.57
N ILE A 44 7.57 15.39 6.15
CA ILE A 44 6.82 14.47 6.98
C ILE A 44 7.72 13.29 7.29
N TYR A 45 8.05 13.12 8.57
CA TYR A 45 8.69 11.92 9.07
C TYR A 45 7.64 10.82 9.24
N MET A 46 7.85 9.68 8.59
CA MET A 46 6.90 8.57 8.59
C MET A 46 7.57 7.29 9.10
N ILE A 47 6.78 6.47 9.78
CA ILE A 47 7.14 5.09 10.11
C ILE A 47 6.17 4.18 9.38
N TYR A 48 6.67 3.42 8.42
CA TYR A 48 5.93 2.39 7.72
C TYR A 48 5.82 1.13 8.58
N LEU A 49 4.60 0.65 8.81
CA LEU A 49 4.32 -0.66 9.38
C LEU A 49 3.72 -1.53 8.28
N ILE A 50 4.46 -2.53 7.83
CA ILE A 50 4.12 -3.33 6.65
C ILE A 50 3.64 -4.71 7.09
N PHE A 51 2.51 -5.13 6.53
CA PHE A 51 1.85 -6.39 6.87
C PHE A 51 1.75 -7.28 5.64
N ASP A 52 1.95 -8.58 5.84
CA ASP A 52 1.51 -9.59 4.88
C ASP A 52 0.02 -9.84 5.07
N CYS A 53 -0.75 -9.69 4.00
CA CYS A 53 -2.20 -9.88 3.99
C CYS A 53 -2.60 -10.97 3.01
N MET A 54 -3.65 -11.72 3.34
CA MET A 54 -4.29 -12.68 2.44
C MET A 54 -5.78 -12.35 2.33
N SER A 55 -6.29 -12.23 1.11
CA SER A 55 -7.73 -12.07 0.85
C SER A 55 -8.36 -13.38 0.40
N ALA A 56 -9.64 -13.59 0.72
CA ALA A 56 -10.42 -14.73 0.22
C ALA A 56 -10.95 -14.50 -1.19
N ASN A 57 -11.15 -13.24 -1.57
CA ASN A 57 -11.67 -12.82 -2.86
C ASN A 57 -10.79 -11.70 -3.47
N ARG A 58 -11.28 -11.14 -4.57
CA ARG A 58 -10.62 -10.08 -5.35
C ARG A 58 -11.54 -8.88 -5.63
N ASP A 59 -12.66 -8.80 -4.90
CA ASP A 59 -13.69 -7.79 -5.11
C ASP A 59 -13.23 -6.48 -4.47
N VAL A 60 -12.88 -5.50 -5.31
CA VAL A 60 -12.34 -4.21 -4.88
C VAL A 60 -13.15 -3.08 -5.49
N THR A 61 -13.49 -2.10 -4.66
CA THR A 61 -14.05 -0.81 -5.09
C THR A 61 -13.16 0.27 -4.50
N PHE A 62 -12.24 0.82 -5.30
CA PHE A 62 -11.27 1.79 -4.82
C PHE A 62 -11.82 3.22 -4.76
N ASN A 63 -11.30 4.02 -3.84
CA ASN A 63 -11.70 5.43 -3.65
C ASN A 63 -11.00 6.38 -4.65
N GLU A 64 -11.17 7.69 -4.48
CA GLU A 64 -10.61 8.73 -5.33
C GLU A 64 -9.07 8.84 -5.34
N GLU A 65 -8.37 8.13 -4.45
CA GLU A 65 -6.90 8.12 -4.41
C GLU A 65 -6.29 7.27 -5.54
N PHE A 66 -7.08 6.38 -6.14
CA PHE A 66 -6.64 5.47 -7.19
C PHE A 66 -7.40 5.70 -8.49
N GLN A 67 -6.73 5.44 -9.61
CA GLN A 67 -7.32 5.52 -10.96
C GLN A 67 -7.60 4.15 -11.56
N GLU A 68 -6.80 3.16 -11.18
CA GLU A 68 -6.88 1.80 -11.69
C GLU A 68 -6.35 0.82 -10.61
N ILE A 69 -6.83 -0.42 -10.66
CA ILE A 69 -6.31 -1.51 -9.84
C ILE A 69 -6.04 -2.75 -10.68
N ALA A 70 -4.99 -3.49 -10.33
CA ALA A 70 -4.64 -4.74 -10.96
C ALA A 70 -4.22 -5.80 -9.93
N TRP A 71 -4.64 -7.04 -10.16
CA TRP A 71 -4.10 -8.22 -9.46
C TRP A 71 -2.95 -8.78 -10.28
N VAL A 72 -1.72 -8.62 -9.80
CA VAL A 72 -0.51 -8.81 -10.62
C VAL A 72 0.25 -10.06 -10.18
N ASN A 73 0.76 -10.82 -11.15
CA ASN A 73 1.66 -11.93 -10.88
C ASN A 73 3.04 -11.37 -10.46
N PRO A 74 3.71 -11.92 -9.41
CA PRO A 74 5.06 -11.51 -9.03
C PRO A 74 6.06 -11.36 -10.19
N GLU A 75 6.02 -12.26 -11.18
CA GLU A 75 6.96 -12.25 -12.31
C GLU A 75 6.85 -11.00 -13.21
N THR A 76 5.68 -10.36 -13.22
CA THR A 76 5.38 -9.17 -14.03
C THR A 76 5.42 -7.87 -13.24
N LEU A 77 5.70 -7.90 -11.93
CA LEU A 77 5.74 -6.68 -11.10
C LEU A 77 6.79 -5.67 -11.57
N LYS A 78 7.93 -6.17 -12.07
CA LYS A 78 9.04 -5.35 -12.58
C LYS A 78 8.68 -4.53 -13.82
N ASP A 79 7.62 -4.91 -14.53
CA ASP A 79 7.18 -4.24 -15.76
C ASP A 79 6.27 -3.03 -15.48
N LEU A 80 5.87 -2.83 -14.21
CA LEU A 80 5.03 -1.72 -13.77
C LEU A 80 5.84 -0.48 -13.40
N ASP A 81 5.24 0.70 -13.59
CA ASP A 81 5.76 1.97 -13.08
C ASP A 81 5.48 2.13 -11.58
N LEU A 82 6.26 1.41 -10.76
CA LEU A 82 6.13 1.44 -9.31
C LEU A 82 6.78 2.70 -8.73
N ASN A 83 6.05 3.37 -7.81
CA ASN A 83 6.62 4.43 -6.99
C ASN A 83 7.78 3.90 -6.12
N GLU A 84 8.65 4.80 -5.67
CA GLU A 84 9.87 4.46 -4.94
C GLU A 84 9.62 3.62 -3.68
N ALA A 85 8.62 3.99 -2.87
CA ALA A 85 8.31 3.26 -1.64
C ALA A 85 7.88 1.82 -1.93
N THR A 86 6.97 1.63 -2.89
CA THR A 86 6.49 0.30 -3.32
C THR A 86 7.62 -0.55 -3.90
N ARG A 87 8.47 0.05 -4.75
CA ARG A 87 9.64 -0.64 -5.33
C ARG A 87 10.59 -1.16 -4.25
N MET A 88 10.91 -0.32 -3.26
CA MET A 88 11.76 -0.73 -2.14
C MET A 88 11.12 -1.86 -1.33
N THR A 89 9.81 -1.76 -1.05
CA THR A 89 9.08 -2.78 -0.30
C THR A 89 9.08 -4.12 -1.03
N PHE A 90 8.83 -4.16 -2.34
CA PHE A 90 8.87 -5.41 -3.09
C PHE A 90 10.27 -5.98 -3.26
N ALA A 91 11.30 -5.15 -3.42
CA ALA A 91 12.70 -5.60 -3.42
C ALA A 91 13.08 -6.24 -2.07
N GLN A 92 12.67 -5.65 -0.94
CA GLN A 92 12.86 -6.23 0.39
C GLN A 92 12.11 -7.56 0.56
N LYS A 93 10.98 -7.73 -0.13
CA LYS A 93 10.22 -8.99 -0.14
C LYS A 93 10.81 -10.06 -1.07
N GLY A 94 11.78 -9.71 -1.91
CA GLY A 94 12.32 -10.59 -2.95
C GLY A 94 11.36 -10.82 -4.12
N LEU A 95 10.46 -9.87 -4.37
CA LEU A 95 9.51 -9.88 -5.50
C LEU A 95 9.98 -9.04 -6.69
N LEU A 96 11.06 -8.29 -6.53
CA LEU A 96 11.74 -7.50 -7.56
C LEU A 96 13.23 -7.83 -7.60
#